data_AF-A0A7W9HID2-F1
#
_entry.id   AF-A0A7W9HID2-F1
#
_cell.length_a   1.000
_cell.length_b   1.000
_cell.length_c   1.000
_cell.angle_alpha   90.00
_cell.angle_beta   90.00
_cell.angle_gamma   90.00
#
_symmetry.space_group_name_H-M   'P 1'
#
loop_
_entity.id
_entity.type
_entity.pdbx_description
1 polymer ?
#
loop_
_entity_poly.entity_id
_entity_poly.type
_entity_poly.pdbx_seq_one_letter_code
_entity_poly.pdbx_strand_id
1 'polypeptide(L)'
;MTFNVVPEALTAFAAGSESLAEKFGALADLLEQARVDDQCFGPIGDAVGLSSGYFSSLDECRQLATDAQDFLKQTGEQLKGSFEVYKGVDDGISQAFTTIGDGLGGGR
;
A
#
# COMPACT_ATOMS: atom_id res chain seq x y z
N MET A 1 22.86 -19.83 -4.36
CA MET A 1 21.95 -18.69 -4.55
C MET A 1 21.82 -18.02 -3.21
N THR A 2 22.48 -16.88 -3.00
CA THR A 2 22.49 -16.18 -1.71
C THR A 2 21.30 -15.23 -1.71
N PHE A 3 20.35 -15.42 -0.80
CA PHE A 3 19.26 -14.46 -0.60
C PHE A 3 19.83 -13.24 0.12
N ASN A 4 20.04 -12.14 -0.62
CA ASN A 4 20.46 -10.87 -0.05
C ASN A 4 19.22 -9.99 0.12
N VAL A 5 18.57 -10.11 1.27
CA VAL A 5 17.46 -9.22 1.64
C VAL A 5 18.07 -7.95 2.22
N VAL A 6 17.58 -6.79 1.77
CA VAL A 6 17.95 -5.48 2.30
C VAL A 6 16.75 -4.97 3.10
N PRO A 7 16.71 -5.17 4.42
CA PRO A 7 15.54 -4.86 5.25
C PRO A 7 15.09 -3.39 5.12
N GLU A 8 16.04 -2.46 4.99
CA GLU A 8 15.77 -1.03 4.81
C GLU A 8 14.99 -0.75 3.53
N ALA A 9 15.25 -1.51 2.45
CA ALA A 9 14.51 -1.37 1.20
C ALA A 9 13.04 -1.80 1.35
N LEU A 10 12.74 -2.77 2.22
CA LEU A 10 11.36 -3.18 2.53
C LEU A 10 10.61 -2.04 3.23
N THR A 11 11.24 -1.38 4.20
CA THR A 11 10.63 -0.26 4.93
C THR A 11 10.44 0.98 4.03
N ALA A 12 11.41 1.27 3.16
CA ALA A 12 11.30 2.36 2.20
C ALA A 12 10.18 2.13 1.18
N PHE A 13 10.05 0.90 0.67
CA PHE A 13 8.94 0.56 -0.23
C PHE A 13 7.60 0.61 0.50
N ALA A 14 7.51 0.13 1.75
CA ALA A 14 6.29 0.23 2.54
C ALA A 14 5.84 1.68 2.73
N ALA A 15 6.76 2.59 3.07
CA ALA A 15 6.46 4.02 3.18
C ALA A 15 6.03 4.63 1.84
N GLY A 16 6.66 4.21 0.73
CA GLY A 16 6.25 4.61 -0.62
C GLY A 16 4.84 4.13 -0.97
N SER A 17 4.50 2.88 -0.61
CA SER A 17 3.16 2.32 -0.79
C SER A 17 2.12 3.10 0.02
N GLU A 18 2.40 3.46 1.26
CA GLU A 18 1.51 4.28 2.08
C GLU A 18 1.27 5.67 1.47
N SER A 19 2.35 6.34 1.03
CA SER A 19 2.25 7.64 0.36
C SER A 19 1.43 7.57 -0.93
N LEU A 20 1.57 6.49 -1.70
CA LEU A 20 0.78 6.30 -2.92
C LEU A 20 -0.69 5.95 -2.61
N ALA A 21 -0.94 5.17 -1.55
CA ALA A 21 -2.28 4.86 -1.09
C ALA A 21 -3.07 6.11 -0.67
N GLU A 22 -2.42 7.05 0.02
CA GLU A 22 -3.03 8.35 0.34
C GLU A 22 -3.44 9.13 -0.91
N LYS A 23 -2.61 9.12 -1.95
CA LYS A 23 -2.92 9.79 -3.23
C LYS A 23 -4.11 9.14 -3.95
N PHE A 24 -4.21 7.81 -3.92
CA PHE A 24 -5.35 7.11 -4.50
C PHE A 24 -6.64 7.35 -3.70
N GLY A 25 -6.56 7.44 -2.37
CA GLY A 25 -7.68 7.90 -1.55
C GLY A 25 -8.15 9.30 -1.93
N ALA A 26 -7.21 10.26 -2.03
CA ALA A 26 -7.54 11.62 -2.46
C ALA A 26 -8.11 11.68 -3.89
N LEU A 27 -7.65 10.80 -4.80
CA LEU A 27 -8.22 10.67 -6.14
C LEU A 27 -9.67 10.17 -6.08
N ALA A 28 -9.98 9.17 -5.24
CA ALA A 28 -11.34 8.70 -5.04
C ALA A 28 -12.27 9.83 -4.56
N ASP A 29 -11.81 10.64 -3.60
CA ASP A 29 -12.55 11.80 -3.10
C ASP A 29 -12.78 12.87 -4.19
N LEU A 30 -11.78 13.10 -5.04
CA LEU A 30 -11.89 14.03 -6.17
C LEU A 30 -12.88 13.52 -7.23
N LEU A 31 -12.92 12.22 -7.48
CA LEU A 31 -13.89 11.60 -8.39
C LEU A 31 -15.30 11.74 -7.83
N GLU A 32 -15.51 11.50 -6.54
CA GLU A 32 -16.82 11.75 -5.92
C GLU A 32 -17.27 13.21 -6.08
N GLN A 33 -16.35 14.17 -5.90
CA GLN A 33 -16.63 15.60 -6.11
C GLN A 33 -16.87 15.97 -7.58
N ALA A 34 -16.32 15.21 -8.53
CA ALA A 34 -16.52 15.45 -9.95
C ALA A 34 -17.95 15.12 -10.41
N ARG A 35 -18.77 14.49 -9.56
CA ARG A 35 -20.18 14.23 -9.85
C ARG A 35 -20.95 15.53 -10.06
N VAL A 36 -21.28 15.82 -11.32
CA VAL A 36 -22.12 16.95 -11.71
C VAL A 36 -23.61 16.61 -11.56
N ASP A 37 -24.46 17.63 -11.52
CA ASP A 37 -25.92 17.45 -11.54
C ASP A 37 -26.38 16.90 -12.90
N ASP A 38 -27.39 16.03 -12.91
CA ASP A 38 -27.98 15.43 -14.11
C ASP A 38 -28.43 16.49 -15.13
N GLN A 39 -28.80 17.68 -14.66
CA GLN A 39 -29.18 18.82 -15.51
C GLN A 39 -28.04 19.34 -16.39
N CYS A 40 -26.77 19.04 -16.06
CA CYS A 40 -25.62 19.38 -16.91
C CYS A 40 -25.63 18.66 -18.26
N PHE A 41 -26.32 17.53 -18.38
CA PHE A 41 -26.42 16.75 -19.62
C PHE A 41 -27.58 17.18 -20.52
N GLY A 42 -28.53 17.94 -19.96
CA GLY A 42 -29.74 18.38 -20.65
C GLY A 42 -30.69 17.23 -21.02
N PRO A 43 -31.91 17.55 -21.46
CA PRO A 43 -32.96 16.55 -21.70
C PRO A 43 -32.64 15.57 -22.84
N ILE A 44 -31.84 15.99 -23.84
CA ILE A 44 -31.38 15.09 -24.90
C ILE A 44 -30.30 14.16 -24.38
N GLY A 45 -29.32 14.68 -23.61
CA GLY A 45 -28.23 13.88 -23.08
C GLY A 45 -28.71 12.83 -22.10
N ASP A 46 -29.72 13.16 -21.31
CA ASP A 46 -30.37 12.22 -20.38
C ASP A 46 -31.14 11.12 -21.15
N ALA A 47 -31.87 11.51 -22.21
CA ALA A 47 -32.62 10.56 -23.05
C ALA A 47 -31.73 9.57 -23.83
N VAL A 48 -30.48 9.93 -24.12
CA VAL A 48 -29.50 9.03 -24.75
C VAL A 48 -28.56 8.34 -23.76
N GLY A 49 -28.77 8.52 -22.45
CA GLY A 49 -27.99 7.86 -21.39
C GLY A 49 -26.58 8.40 -21.18
N LEU A 50 -26.29 9.64 -21.57
CA LEU A 50 -24.97 10.25 -21.33
C LEU A 50 -24.72 10.49 -19.84
N SER A 51 -25.74 10.89 -19.09
CA SER A 51 -25.69 11.07 -17.63
C SER A 51 -25.36 9.75 -16.93
N SER A 52 -26.13 8.69 -17.22
CA SER A 52 -25.95 7.36 -16.62
C SER A 52 -24.60 6.74 -16.98
N GLY A 53 -24.16 6.85 -18.24
CA GLY A 53 -22.83 6.40 -18.66
C GLY A 53 -21.71 7.15 -17.95
N TYR A 54 -21.81 8.47 -17.86
CA TYR A 54 -20.86 9.30 -17.13
C TYR A 54 -20.77 8.90 -15.65
N PHE A 55 -21.90 8.77 -14.95
CA PHE A 55 -21.91 8.38 -13.54
C PHE A 55 -21.39 6.97 -13.31
N SER A 56 -21.71 6.01 -14.20
CA SER A 56 -21.16 4.65 -14.12
C SER A 56 -19.63 4.67 -14.23
N SER A 57 -19.09 5.37 -15.24
CA SER A 57 -17.64 5.50 -15.40
C SER A 57 -16.99 6.21 -14.19
N LEU A 58 -17.67 7.20 -13.61
CA LEU A 58 -17.19 7.90 -12.42
C LEU A 58 -17.11 6.97 -11.20
N ASP A 59 -18.16 6.19 -10.96
CA ASP A 59 -18.19 5.21 -9.87
C ASP A 59 -17.16 4.10 -10.08
N GLU A 60 -16.98 3.62 -11.32
CA GLU A 60 -15.96 2.62 -11.68
C GLU A 60 -14.54 3.16 -11.43
N CYS A 61 -14.24 4.39 -11.86
CA CYS A 61 -12.95 5.02 -11.59
C CYS A 61 -12.72 5.21 -10.08
N ARG A 62 -13.76 5.62 -9.34
CA ARG A 62 -13.66 5.79 -7.89
C ARG A 62 -13.37 4.46 -7.21
N GLN A 63 -14.09 3.40 -7.59
CA GLN A 63 -13.88 2.07 -7.04
C GLN A 63 -12.46 1.57 -7.31
N LEU A 64 -11.96 1.74 -8.54
CA LEU A 64 -10.60 1.34 -8.89
C LEU A 64 -9.55 2.12 -8.08
N ALA A 65 -9.78 3.40 -7.80
CA ALA A 65 -8.90 4.19 -6.94
C ALA A 65 -8.92 3.67 -5.49
N THR A 66 -10.09 3.35 -4.94
CA THR A 66 -10.22 2.73 -3.61
C THR A 66 -9.52 1.37 -3.54
N ASP A 67 -9.72 0.51 -4.53
CA ASP A 67 -9.08 -0.80 -4.60
C ASP A 67 -7.55 -0.69 -4.65
N ALA A 68 -7.03 0.29 -5.41
CA ALA A 68 -5.60 0.57 -5.47
C ALA A 68 -5.06 1.07 -4.12
N GLN A 69 -5.80 1.95 -3.43
CA GLN A 69 -5.45 2.40 -2.09
C GLN A 69 -5.35 1.22 -1.11
N ASP A 70 -6.33 0.32 -1.09
CA ASP A 70 -6.36 -0.82 -0.18
C ASP A 70 -5.24 -1.83 -0.49
N PHE A 71 -5.00 -2.11 -1.77
CA PHE A 71 -3.89 -2.97 -2.20
C PHE A 71 -2.53 -2.42 -1.70
N LEU A 72 -2.32 -1.12 -1.82
CA LEU A 72 -1.07 -0.48 -1.40
C LEU A 72 -0.89 -0.46 0.12
N LYS A 73 -1.97 -0.23 0.89
CA LYS A 73 -1.94 -0.34 2.36
C LYS A 73 -1.57 -1.75 2.80
N GLN A 74 -2.24 -2.76 2.26
CA GLN A 74 -1.95 -4.17 2.57
C GLN A 74 -0.52 -4.56 2.19
N THR A 75 -0.05 -4.09 1.04
CA THR A 75 1.34 -4.31 0.60
C THR A 75 2.33 -3.69 1.58
N GLY A 76 2.09 -2.44 2.02
CA GLY A 76 2.92 -1.77 3.02
C GLY A 76 2.97 -2.53 4.36
N GLU A 77 1.83 -2.99 4.85
CA GLU A 77 1.74 -3.80 6.07
C GLU A 77 2.51 -5.12 5.97
N GLN A 78 2.38 -5.84 4.85
CA GLN A 78 3.10 -7.10 4.62
C GLN A 78 4.62 -6.90 4.54
N LEU A 79 5.08 -5.79 3.95
CA LEU A 79 6.49 -5.46 3.89
C LEU A 79 7.07 -5.07 5.25
N LYS A 80 6.31 -4.32 6.07
CA LYS A 80 6.66 -4.05 7.47
C LYS A 80 6.72 -5.34 8.28
N GLY A 81 5.75 -6.23 8.11
CA GLY A 81 5.77 -7.56 8.75
C GLY A 81 6.99 -8.39 8.33
N SER A 82 7.34 -8.37 7.05
CA SER A 82 8.53 -9.06 6.52
C SER A 82 9.82 -8.49 7.13
N PHE A 83 9.92 -7.16 7.25
CA PHE A 83 11.06 -6.50 7.90
C PHE A 83 11.24 -6.97 9.35
N GLU A 84 10.16 -7.01 10.15
CA GLU A 84 10.22 -7.45 11.55
C GLU A 84 10.67 -8.92 11.67
N VAL A 85 10.25 -9.79 10.74
CA VAL A 85 10.72 -11.18 10.69
C VAL A 85 12.23 -11.25 10.45
N TYR A 86 12.75 -10.52 9.44
CA TYR A 86 14.19 -10.55 9.14
C TYR A 86 15.02 -9.97 10.28
N LYS A 87 14.58 -8.86 10.86
CA LYS A 87 15.25 -8.25 12.02
C LYS A 87 15.30 -9.21 13.21
N GLY A 88 14.19 -9.88 13.53
CA GLY A 88 14.15 -10.85 14.62
C GLY A 88 15.09 -12.05 14.42
N VAL A 89 15.29 -12.48 13.16
CA VAL A 89 16.28 -13.52 12.82
C VAL A 89 17.71 -13.01 13.05
N ASP A 90 18.05 -11.81 12.56
CA ASP A 90 19.38 -11.23 12.73
C ASP A 90 19.73 -10.99 14.21
N ASP A 91 18.77 -10.48 15.00
CA ASP A 91 18.93 -10.28 16.44
C ASP A 91 19.15 -11.61 17.18
N GLY A 92 18.36 -12.64 16.85
CA GLY A 92 18.49 -13.97 17.45
C GLY A 92 19.82 -14.65 17.13
N ILE A 93 20.29 -14.53 15.88
CA ILE A 93 21.60 -15.03 15.46
C ILE A 93 22.72 -14.28 16.20
N SER A 94 22.64 -12.95 16.26
CA SER A 94 23.63 -12.11 16.95
C SER A 94 23.72 -12.46 18.44
N GLN A 95 22.58 -12.62 19.11
CA GLN A 95 22.53 -13.00 20.52
C GLN A 95 23.05 -14.41 20.79
N ALA A 96 22.78 -15.37 19.90
CA ALA A 96 23.36 -16.71 19.98
C ALA A 96 24.89 -16.67 19.85
N PHE A 97 25.42 -15.88 18.91
CA PHE A 97 26.88 -15.71 18.76
C PHE A 97 27.51 -15.01 19.96
N THR A 98 26.88 -13.99 20.53
CA THR A 98 27.34 -13.36 21.78
C THR A 98 27.39 -14.38 22.92
N THR A 99 26.33 -15.17 23.10
CA THR A 99 26.25 -16.19 24.16
C THR A 99 27.33 -17.27 24.00
N ILE A 100 27.56 -17.74 22.78
CA ILE A 100 28.64 -18.70 22.47
C ILE A 100 30.01 -18.07 22.73
N GLY A 101 30.21 -16.81 22.32
CA GLY A 101 31.45 -16.06 22.55
C GLY A 101 31.77 -15.89 24.05
N ASP A 102 30.77 -15.53 24.85
CA ASP A 102 30.90 -15.37 26.30
C ASP A 102 31.18 -16.72 26.99
N GLY A 103 30.52 -17.80 26.54
CA GLY A 103 30.74 -19.16 27.03
C GLY A 103 32.12 -19.73 26.69
N LEU A 104 32.71 -19.33 25.55
CA LEU A 104 34.06 -19.73 25.14
C LEU A 104 35.15 -18.82 25.73
N GLY A 105 34.84 -17.56 26.01
CA GLY A 105 35.76 -16.57 26.59
C GLY A 105 35.89 -16.63 28.11
N GLY A 106 34.88 -17.15 28.83
CA GLY A 106 34.89 -17.31 30.28
C GLY A 106 35.63 -18.55 30.82
N GLY A 107 36.16 -19.41 29.93
CA GLY A 107 36.93 -20.59 30.28
C GLY A 107 38.43 -20.35 30.37
N ARG A 108 38.88 -19.41 31.22
CA ARG A 108 40.28 -19.25 31.64
C ARG A 108 40.36 -18.80 33.10
#